data_AF-A0A1Y4C6G8-F1
#
_entry.id   AF-A0A1Y4C6G8-F1
#
_cell.length_a   1.000
_cell.length_b   1.000
_cell.length_c   1.000
_cell.angle_alpha   90.00
_cell.angle_beta   90.00
_cell.angle_gamma   90.00
#
_symmetry.space_group_name_H-M   'P 1'
#
loop_
_entity.id
_entity.type
_entity.pdbx_description
1 polymer ?
#
loop_
_entity_poly.entity_id
_entity_poly.type
_entity_poly.pdbx_seq_one_letter_code
_entity_poly.pdbx_strand_id
1 'polypeptide(L)'
;MEPRYPGLVESYVNLGACYDRDGLLTVKDELKGCMKGYKGCYQRAYRCLTAAAQLAEDNRSLLLTQSLEDKLARRAKGILSREMREEGDQAGRSVQRFLSGITWKGPLWNFDTVELLCERVYELSDPWGLAHGILVQLAAGAMASGRDVIVCPSPLCPDRMEHLLIPALSLAFVTTTPANPWPHKPYRRIRIDGMADPELTRRNRARLRFARRVAAALTEEAVDALAQAKGMHDELEQLYNPHVDFPRVYAVADGLICHLEERL
;
A
#
# COMPACT_ATOMS: atom_id res chain seq x y z
N MET A 1 10.82 14.50 -17.90
CA MET A 1 9.48 15.05 -17.62
C MET A 1 9.49 16.47 -18.13
N GLU A 2 8.50 16.84 -18.92
CA GLU A 2 8.34 18.21 -19.40
C GLU A 2 7.18 18.84 -18.60
N PRO A 3 7.40 19.94 -17.87
CA PRO A 3 6.38 20.61 -17.07
C PRO A 3 5.30 21.17 -18.00
N ARG A 4 4.04 21.08 -17.56
CA ARG A 4 2.90 21.60 -18.29
C ARG A 4 2.84 23.13 -18.20
N TYR A 5 3.35 23.72 -17.11
CA TYR A 5 3.39 25.16 -16.87
C TYR A 5 4.69 25.57 -16.14
N PRO A 6 5.86 25.46 -16.80
CA PRO A 6 7.15 25.83 -16.22
C PRO A 6 7.18 27.31 -15.79
N GLY A 7 7.70 27.58 -14.59
CA GLY A 7 7.85 28.91 -14.01
C GLY A 7 6.57 29.50 -13.41
N LEU A 8 5.39 28.99 -13.76
CA LEU A 8 4.11 29.43 -13.19
C LEU A 8 3.77 28.64 -11.91
N VAL A 9 3.74 27.31 -12.02
CA VAL A 9 3.46 26.38 -10.90
C VAL A 9 4.47 25.25 -10.78
N GLU A 10 5.33 25.05 -11.78
CA GLU A 10 6.34 23.99 -11.80
C GLU A 10 7.73 24.57 -11.99
N SER A 11 8.72 24.04 -11.28
CA SER A 11 10.12 24.48 -11.36
C SER A 11 11.05 23.27 -11.42
N TYR A 12 12.06 23.36 -12.30
CA TYR A 12 13.12 22.35 -12.35
C TYR A 12 14.15 22.60 -11.25
N VAL A 13 14.43 21.56 -10.47
CA VAL A 13 15.51 21.57 -9.48
C VAL A 13 16.67 20.75 -10.02
N ASN A 14 17.78 21.42 -10.31
CA ASN A 14 18.98 20.75 -10.83
C ASN A 14 19.98 20.44 -9.70
N LEU A 15 19.83 19.27 -9.08
CA LEU A 15 20.80 18.78 -8.11
C LEU A 15 22.12 18.31 -8.75
N GLY A 16 22.15 18.16 -10.08
CA GLY A 16 23.35 17.77 -10.83
C GLY A 16 24.49 18.79 -10.78
N ALA A 17 24.20 20.02 -10.34
CA ALA A 17 25.21 21.05 -10.08
C ALA A 17 26.00 20.81 -8.78
N CYS A 18 25.52 19.93 -7.89
CA CYS A 18 26.16 19.60 -6.63
C CYS A 18 27.11 18.41 -6.72
N TYR A 19 27.27 17.80 -7.90
CA TYR A 19 28.20 16.69 -8.10
C TYR A 19 29.61 17.19 -8.43
N ASP A 20 30.61 16.61 -7.77
CA ASP A 20 32.00 16.62 -8.22
C ASP A 20 32.14 15.66 -9.42
N ARG A 21 32.07 16.25 -10.62
CA ARG A 21 32.13 15.48 -11.87
C ARG A 21 33.49 14.87 -12.12
N ASP A 22 34.56 15.54 -11.71
CA ASP A 22 35.92 15.07 -11.94
C ASP A 22 36.22 13.87 -11.03
N GLY A 23 35.76 13.90 -9.78
CA GLY A 23 35.80 12.74 -8.88
C GLY A 23 34.92 11.57 -9.36
N LEU A 24 33.71 11.82 -9.85
CA LEU A 24 32.87 10.75 -10.42
C LEU A 24 33.50 10.07 -11.66
N LEU A 25 34.31 10.80 -12.43
CA LEU A 25 35.02 10.24 -13.57
C LEU A 25 36.10 9.22 -13.15
N THR A 26 36.69 9.36 -11.95
CA THR A 26 37.71 8.42 -11.47
C THR A 26 37.11 7.07 -11.05
N VAL A 27 35.86 7.07 -10.56
CA VAL A 27 35.12 5.85 -10.16
C VAL A 27 34.14 5.34 -11.22
N LYS A 28 34.22 5.86 -12.45
CA LYS A 28 33.22 5.62 -13.51
C LYS A 28 32.99 4.14 -13.85
N ASP A 29 34.04 3.32 -13.81
CA ASP A 29 33.98 1.93 -14.26
C ASP A 29 33.41 1.04 -13.15
N GLU A 30 33.72 1.36 -11.89
CA GLU A 30 33.07 0.77 -10.69
C GLU A 30 31.58 1.12 -10.66
N LEU A 31 31.23 2.39 -10.89
CA LEU A 31 29.85 2.84 -11.00
C LEU A 31 29.08 2.10 -12.09
N LYS A 32 29.65 1.98 -13.30
CA LYS A 32 29.06 1.20 -14.39
C LYS A 32 28.95 -0.28 -14.06
N GLY A 33 29.86 -0.81 -13.25
CA GLY A 33 29.83 -2.16 -12.71
C GLY A 33 28.64 -2.39 -11.78
N CYS A 34 28.50 -1.59 -10.73
CA CYS A 34 27.38 -1.68 -9.76
C CYS A 34 26.01 -1.47 -10.42
N MET A 35 25.93 -0.62 -11.46
CA MET A 35 24.70 -0.43 -12.24
C MET A 35 24.26 -1.68 -13.03
N LYS A 36 25.18 -2.65 -13.29
CA LYS A 36 24.86 -3.92 -13.96
C LYS A 36 24.34 -4.95 -12.96
N GLY A 37 23.04 -4.94 -12.72
CA GLY A 37 22.35 -6.08 -12.09
C GLY A 37 21.15 -5.71 -11.23
N TYR A 38 21.11 -4.50 -10.66
CA TYR A 38 20.02 -4.08 -9.79
C TYR A 38 18.65 -4.09 -10.51
N LYS A 39 18.62 -3.76 -11.82
CA LYS A 39 17.41 -3.87 -12.66
C LYS A 39 16.89 -5.30 -12.73
N GLY A 40 17.78 -6.29 -12.76
CA GLY A 40 17.42 -7.71 -12.75
C GLY A 40 16.76 -8.12 -11.43
N CYS A 41 17.26 -7.61 -10.31
CA CYS A 41 16.67 -7.81 -8.99
C CYS A 41 15.23 -7.26 -8.92
N TYR A 42 15.01 -6.01 -9.35
CA TYR A 42 13.66 -5.43 -9.41
C TYR A 42 12.73 -6.21 -10.35
N GLN A 43 13.21 -6.60 -11.53
CA GLN A 43 12.43 -7.43 -12.46
C GLN A 43 12.04 -8.77 -11.83
N ARG A 44 12.96 -9.43 -11.11
CA ARG A 44 12.68 -10.69 -10.41
C ARG A 44 11.64 -10.47 -9.31
N ALA A 45 11.80 -9.43 -8.49
CA ALA A 45 10.85 -9.06 -7.46
C ALA A 45 9.44 -8.86 -8.05
N TYR A 46 9.30 -8.01 -9.07
CA TYR A 46 8.00 -7.72 -9.66
C TYR A 46 7.35 -8.94 -10.32
N ARG A 47 8.14 -9.83 -10.95
CA ARG A 47 7.61 -11.10 -11.49
C ARG A 47 7.06 -11.99 -10.38
N CYS A 48 7.78 -12.14 -9.27
CA CYS A 48 7.31 -12.93 -8.13
C CYS A 48 6.06 -12.32 -7.49
N LEU A 49 6.02 -10.99 -7.29
CA LEU A 49 4.83 -10.30 -6.76
C LEU A 49 3.61 -10.43 -7.68
N THR A 50 3.83 -10.31 -9.00
CA THR A 50 2.76 -10.51 -10.00
C THR A 50 2.20 -11.93 -9.93
N ALA A 51 3.08 -12.94 -9.84
CA ALA A 51 2.66 -14.33 -9.71
C ALA A 51 1.92 -14.59 -8.39
N ALA A 52 2.37 -14.00 -7.27
CA ALA A 52 1.69 -14.08 -5.98
C ALA A 52 0.29 -13.45 -6.03
N ALA A 53 0.17 -12.27 -6.65
CA ALA A 53 -1.09 -11.57 -6.85
C ALA A 53 -2.08 -12.40 -7.70
N GLN A 54 -1.61 -13.03 -8.79
CA GLN A 54 -2.46 -13.87 -9.63
C GLN A 54 -2.99 -15.10 -8.88
N LEU A 55 -2.14 -15.77 -8.09
CA LEU A 55 -2.58 -16.91 -7.26
C LEU A 55 -3.61 -16.50 -6.19
N ALA A 56 -3.43 -15.31 -5.60
CA ALA A 56 -4.40 -14.75 -4.66
C ALA A 56 -5.73 -14.43 -5.36
N GLU A 57 -5.70 -13.88 -6.57
CA GLU A 57 -6.89 -13.59 -7.37
C GLU A 57 -7.63 -14.84 -7.80
N ASP A 58 -6.92 -15.88 -8.24
CA ASP A 58 -7.52 -17.17 -8.57
C ASP A 58 -8.24 -17.79 -7.36
N ASN A 59 -7.64 -17.71 -6.17
CA ASN A 59 -8.30 -18.15 -4.94
C ASN A 59 -9.53 -17.30 -4.58
N ARG A 60 -9.41 -15.97 -4.72
CA ARG A 60 -10.48 -15.03 -4.42
C ARG A 60 -11.68 -15.26 -5.34
N SER A 61 -11.45 -15.33 -6.65
CA SER A 61 -12.49 -15.55 -7.66
C SER A 61 -13.26 -16.86 -7.47
N LEU A 62 -12.59 -17.93 -7.03
CA LEU A 62 -13.27 -19.20 -6.68
C LEU A 62 -14.28 -19.08 -5.54
N LEU A 63 -14.06 -18.14 -4.62
CA LEU A 63 -14.89 -17.94 -3.44
C LEU A 63 -15.87 -16.77 -3.61
N LEU A 64 -15.62 -15.89 -4.58
CA LEU A 64 -16.46 -14.75 -4.89
C LEU A 64 -17.71 -15.20 -5.63
N THR A 65 -18.82 -15.26 -4.91
CA THR A 65 -20.14 -15.64 -5.44
C THR A 65 -21.14 -14.53 -5.17
N GLN A 66 -22.23 -14.47 -5.94
CA GLN A 66 -23.32 -13.52 -5.69
C GLN A 66 -23.86 -13.63 -4.26
N SER A 67 -24.01 -14.86 -3.74
CA SER A 67 -24.47 -15.08 -2.36
C SER A 67 -23.54 -14.47 -1.32
N LEU A 68 -22.22 -14.53 -1.55
CA LEU A 68 -21.24 -13.86 -0.69
C LEU A 68 -21.39 -12.34 -0.78
N GLU A 69 -21.48 -11.78 -1.99
CA GLU A 69 -21.65 -10.34 -2.18
C GLU A 69 -22.92 -9.82 -1.48
N ASP A 70 -24.03 -10.54 -1.59
CA ASP A 70 -25.28 -10.18 -0.91
C ASP A 70 -25.16 -10.23 0.62
N LYS A 71 -24.36 -11.17 1.17
CA LYS A 71 -24.06 -11.22 2.62
C LYS A 71 -23.20 -10.03 3.04
N LEU A 72 -22.17 -9.71 2.26
CA LEU A 72 -21.28 -8.57 2.51
C LEU A 72 -22.05 -7.25 2.45
N ALA A 73 -22.91 -7.06 1.45
CA ALA A 73 -23.76 -5.88 1.31
C ALA A 73 -24.74 -5.74 2.49
N ARG A 74 -25.42 -6.83 2.88
CA ARG A 74 -26.29 -6.83 4.08
C ARG A 74 -25.52 -6.48 5.35
N ARG A 75 -24.30 -7.01 5.49
CA ARG A 75 -23.43 -6.69 6.63
C ARG A 75 -23.03 -5.22 6.63
N ALA A 76 -22.59 -4.68 5.50
CA ALA A 76 -22.26 -3.26 5.34
C ALA A 76 -23.43 -2.38 5.76
N LYS A 77 -24.65 -2.65 5.25
CA LYS A 77 -25.86 -1.90 5.59
C LYS A 77 -26.13 -1.85 7.09
N GLY A 78 -25.96 -2.99 7.80
CA GLY A 78 -26.14 -3.06 9.25
C GLY A 78 -25.04 -2.38 10.07
N ILE A 79 -23.85 -2.17 9.50
CA ILE A 79 -22.78 -1.37 10.10
C ILE A 79 -23.06 0.11 9.86
N LEU A 80 -23.40 0.48 8.62
CA LEU A 80 -23.74 1.86 8.24
C LEU A 80 -24.88 2.41 9.12
N SER A 81 -25.97 1.66 9.29
CA SER A 81 -27.09 2.12 10.14
C SER A 81 -26.74 2.31 11.61
N ARG A 82 -25.63 1.70 12.06
CA ARG A 82 -25.15 1.81 13.45
C ARG A 82 -24.15 2.95 13.63
N GLU A 83 -23.22 3.07 12.70
CA GLU A 83 -22.07 3.96 12.79
C GLU A 83 -22.28 5.30 12.08
N MET A 84 -23.18 5.37 11.08
CA MET A 84 -23.47 6.53 10.24
C MET A 84 -24.90 7.01 10.49
N ARG A 85 -25.17 7.58 11.68
CA ARG A 85 -26.53 8.01 12.09
C ARG A 85 -26.90 9.41 11.64
N GLU A 86 -25.90 10.25 11.40
CA GLU A 86 -26.07 11.65 11.02
C GLU A 86 -25.80 11.80 9.52
N GLU A 87 -26.69 12.50 8.84
CA GLU A 87 -26.50 12.92 7.45
C GLU A 87 -25.72 14.23 7.42
N GLY A 88 -24.76 14.33 6.50
CA GLY A 88 -24.07 15.58 6.20
C GLY A 88 -24.73 16.31 5.04
N ASP A 89 -24.62 17.64 5.02
CA ASP A 89 -25.22 18.48 3.98
C ASP A 89 -24.59 18.29 2.59
N GLN A 90 -23.36 17.78 2.54
CA GLN A 90 -22.61 17.52 1.31
C GLN A 90 -22.02 16.11 1.34
N ALA A 91 -21.81 15.52 0.17
CA ALA A 91 -21.11 14.25 0.06
C ALA A 91 -19.64 14.40 0.48
N GLY A 92 -19.16 13.44 1.27
CA GLY A 92 -17.76 13.33 1.65
C GLY A 92 -16.87 12.98 0.47
N ARG A 93 -15.57 13.23 0.62
CA ARG A 93 -14.53 12.98 -0.37
C ARG A 93 -13.77 11.69 -0.05
N SER A 94 -13.16 11.11 -1.08
CA SER A 94 -12.21 10.02 -0.90
C SER A 94 -10.80 10.48 -1.24
N VAL A 95 -9.85 10.03 -0.44
CA VAL A 95 -8.42 10.11 -0.76
C VAL A 95 -7.82 8.71 -0.66
N GLN A 96 -6.85 8.40 -1.53
CA GLN A 96 -6.18 7.11 -1.51
C GLN A 96 -4.84 7.20 -0.79
N ARG A 97 -4.57 6.26 0.14
CA ARG A 97 -3.29 6.12 0.86
C ARG A 97 -2.99 4.65 1.09
N PHE A 98 -1.75 4.21 0.88
CA PHE A 98 -1.36 2.85 1.26
C PHE A 98 -1.09 2.77 2.76
N LEU A 99 -1.69 1.78 3.43
CA LEU A 99 -1.37 1.40 4.82
C LEU A 99 -0.46 0.18 4.90
N SER A 100 -0.27 -0.51 3.79
CA SER A 100 0.55 -1.70 3.68
C SER A 100 1.43 -1.61 2.44
N GLY A 101 2.56 -2.31 2.48
CA GLY A 101 3.52 -2.34 1.36
C GLY A 101 4.44 -3.54 1.45
N ILE A 102 5.01 -3.94 0.31
CA ILE A 102 6.04 -4.98 0.27
C ILE A 102 7.37 -4.28 0.03
N THR A 103 8.27 -4.41 1.00
CA THR A 103 9.56 -3.72 0.99
C THR A 103 10.71 -4.72 1.03
N TRP A 104 11.93 -4.23 0.87
CA TRP A 104 13.15 -5.02 1.09
C TRP A 104 13.31 -5.54 2.53
N LYS A 105 12.60 -4.94 3.50
CA LYS A 105 12.54 -5.43 4.90
C LYS A 105 11.45 -6.48 5.12
N GLY A 106 10.70 -6.82 4.08
CA GLY A 106 9.49 -7.62 4.17
C GLY A 106 8.20 -6.80 4.02
N PRO A 107 7.06 -7.46 4.20
CA PRO A 107 5.76 -6.80 4.30
C PRO A 107 5.75 -5.79 5.46
N LEU A 108 5.25 -4.60 5.18
CA LEU A 108 5.10 -3.49 6.12
C LEU A 108 3.62 -3.19 6.29
N TRP A 109 3.21 -2.91 7.53
CA TRP A 109 1.88 -2.40 7.86
C TRP A 109 2.02 -1.21 8.81
N ASN A 110 1.43 -0.08 8.44
CA ASN A 110 1.44 1.14 9.22
C ASN A 110 0.21 1.19 10.15
N PHE A 111 0.06 0.19 11.01
CA PHE A 111 -1.05 0.15 11.97
C PHE A 111 -1.01 1.31 12.97
N ASP A 112 0.17 1.85 13.28
CA ASP A 112 0.34 3.06 14.08
C ASP A 112 -0.44 4.26 13.49
N THR A 113 -0.53 4.36 12.14
CA THR A 113 -1.33 5.40 11.48
C THR A 113 -2.83 5.18 11.71
N VAL A 114 -3.28 3.93 11.77
CA VAL A 114 -4.66 3.60 12.10
C VAL A 114 -4.97 4.04 13.53
N GLU A 115 -4.10 3.71 14.48
CA GLU A 115 -4.29 4.06 15.89
C GLU A 115 -4.28 5.57 16.14
N LEU A 116 -3.43 6.31 15.41
CA LEU A 116 -3.39 7.77 15.49
C LEU A 116 -4.70 8.42 15.00
N LEU A 117 -5.33 7.84 13.98
CA LEU A 117 -6.51 8.43 13.33
C LEU A 117 -7.84 7.88 13.83
N CYS A 118 -7.86 6.69 14.44
CA CYS A 118 -9.08 5.95 14.76
C CYS A 118 -8.93 5.12 16.04
N GLU A 119 -9.75 5.42 17.04
CA GLU A 119 -9.85 4.66 18.29
C GLU A 119 -10.61 3.34 18.12
N ARG A 120 -11.57 3.30 17.19
CA ARG A 120 -12.44 2.13 16.99
C ARG A 120 -12.08 1.40 15.72
N VAL A 121 -11.52 0.20 15.89
CA VAL A 121 -11.11 -0.66 14.77
C VAL A 121 -12.07 -1.85 14.60
N TYR A 122 -12.72 -1.91 13.45
CA TYR A 122 -13.34 -3.11 12.92
C TYR A 122 -12.27 -3.95 12.22
N GLU A 123 -11.90 -5.06 12.84
CA GLU A 123 -11.02 -6.04 12.21
C GLU A 123 -11.82 -6.94 11.25
N LEU A 124 -11.43 -6.96 9.98
CA LEU A 124 -11.97 -7.84 8.95
C LEU A 124 -11.02 -9.02 8.75
N SER A 125 -11.28 -10.13 9.43
CA SER A 125 -10.50 -11.36 9.28
C SER A 125 -10.79 -11.98 7.92
N ASP A 126 -9.86 -11.87 6.99
CA ASP A 126 -10.04 -12.21 5.58
C ASP A 126 -8.77 -12.84 4.96
N PRO A 127 -8.49 -14.12 5.25
CA PRO A 127 -7.39 -14.85 4.64
C PRO A 127 -7.47 -15.00 3.11
N TRP A 128 -8.56 -14.59 2.45
CA TRP A 128 -8.83 -14.86 1.04
C TRP A 128 -9.04 -13.61 0.18
N GLY A 129 -8.92 -12.41 0.74
CA GLY A 129 -9.03 -11.13 0.00
C GLY A 129 -10.46 -10.81 -0.49
N LEU A 130 -11.48 -11.23 0.24
CA LEU A 130 -12.90 -11.03 -0.05
C LEU A 130 -13.48 -9.73 0.52
N ALA A 131 -12.75 -8.97 1.33
CA ALA A 131 -13.22 -7.78 2.04
C ALA A 131 -13.51 -6.58 1.13
N HIS A 132 -12.98 -6.57 -0.10
CA HIS A 132 -13.15 -5.45 -1.04
C HIS A 132 -14.62 -5.01 -1.19
N GLY A 133 -15.55 -5.96 -1.38
CA GLY A 133 -16.96 -5.64 -1.61
C GLY A 133 -17.63 -4.95 -0.41
N ILE A 134 -17.37 -5.40 0.83
CA ILE A 134 -17.92 -4.74 2.02
C ILE A 134 -17.30 -3.35 2.21
N LEU A 135 -16.00 -3.20 1.95
CA LEU A 135 -15.28 -1.93 2.08
C LEU A 135 -15.78 -0.88 1.08
N VAL A 136 -16.07 -1.26 -0.17
CA VAL A 136 -16.67 -0.35 -1.16
C VAL A 136 -18.03 0.18 -0.69
N GLN A 137 -18.88 -0.70 -0.17
CA GLN A 137 -20.21 -0.31 0.35
C GLN A 137 -20.09 0.61 1.58
N LEU A 138 -19.14 0.32 2.48
CA LEU A 138 -18.88 1.16 3.66
C LEU A 138 -18.35 2.55 3.27
N ALA A 139 -17.40 2.61 2.32
CA ALA A 139 -16.87 3.88 1.83
C ALA A 139 -17.96 4.72 1.16
N ALA A 140 -18.77 4.11 0.29
CA ALA A 140 -19.88 4.78 -0.37
C ALA A 140 -20.92 5.31 0.64
N GLY A 141 -21.30 4.50 1.63
CA GLY A 141 -22.25 4.91 2.66
C GLY A 141 -21.70 6.02 3.57
N ALA A 142 -20.42 5.99 3.92
CA ALA A 142 -19.77 7.04 4.70
C ALA A 142 -19.72 8.37 3.93
N MET A 143 -19.32 8.35 2.66
CA MET A 143 -19.32 9.54 1.80
C MET A 143 -20.74 10.08 1.58
N ALA A 144 -21.74 9.21 1.38
CA ALA A 144 -23.14 9.62 1.28
C ALA A 144 -23.66 10.28 2.58
N SER A 145 -23.08 9.93 3.73
CA SER A 145 -23.37 10.56 5.03
C SER A 145 -22.50 11.79 5.31
N GLY A 146 -21.81 12.32 4.29
CA GLY A 146 -20.96 13.50 4.38
C GLY A 146 -19.63 13.33 5.12
N ARG A 147 -19.13 12.09 5.23
CA ARG A 147 -17.84 11.81 5.89
C ARG A 147 -16.76 11.56 4.86
N ASP A 148 -15.63 12.25 5.01
CA ASP A 148 -14.44 11.98 4.23
C ASP A 148 -13.85 10.62 4.60
N VAL A 149 -13.33 9.92 3.60
CA VAL A 149 -12.78 8.57 3.74
C VAL A 149 -11.36 8.49 3.20
N ILE A 150 -10.53 7.72 3.90
CA ILE A 150 -9.21 7.31 3.41
C ILE A 150 -9.33 5.86 2.93
N VAL A 151 -9.36 5.70 1.62
CA VAL A 151 -9.37 4.40 0.95
C VAL A 151 -7.95 3.88 0.90
N CYS A 152 -7.74 2.66 1.39
CA CYS A 152 -6.42 2.05 1.44
C CYS A 152 -6.35 0.84 0.51
N PRO A 153 -5.77 0.97 -0.70
CA PRO A 153 -5.67 -0.13 -1.64
C PRO A 153 -4.67 -1.21 -1.20
N SER A 154 -4.81 -2.40 -1.75
CA SER A 154 -3.84 -3.48 -1.59
C SER A 154 -2.56 -3.15 -2.39
N PRO A 155 -1.36 -3.35 -1.83
CA PRO A 155 -0.10 -3.12 -2.55
C PRO A 155 0.11 -4.09 -3.73
N LEU A 156 -0.50 -5.28 -3.67
CA LEU A 156 -0.44 -6.27 -4.75
C LEU A 156 -1.52 -6.08 -5.81
N CYS A 157 -2.67 -5.49 -5.43
CA CYS A 157 -3.81 -5.28 -6.32
C CYS A 157 -4.41 -3.89 -6.06
N PRO A 158 -3.81 -2.82 -6.64
CA PRO A 158 -4.17 -1.43 -6.34
C PRO A 158 -5.58 -1.01 -6.76
N ASP A 159 -6.24 -1.80 -7.61
CA ASP A 159 -7.65 -1.66 -7.98
C ASP A 159 -8.60 -2.05 -6.83
N ARG A 160 -8.09 -2.77 -5.81
CA ARG A 160 -8.89 -3.26 -4.70
C ARG A 160 -8.54 -2.60 -3.39
N MET A 161 -9.57 -2.14 -2.69
CA MET A 161 -9.50 -1.70 -1.31
C MET A 161 -9.17 -2.87 -0.36
N GLU A 162 -8.18 -2.65 0.51
CA GLU A 162 -7.74 -3.56 1.58
C GLU A 162 -8.13 -2.98 2.96
N HIS A 163 -8.09 -1.66 3.15
CA HIS A 163 -8.56 -1.02 4.38
C HIS A 163 -9.34 0.27 4.10
N LEU A 164 -10.09 0.74 5.10
CA LEU A 164 -10.86 1.98 5.03
C LEU A 164 -10.77 2.72 6.37
N LEU A 165 -10.38 3.99 6.36
CA LEU A 165 -10.43 4.85 7.54
C LEU A 165 -11.46 5.96 7.35
N ILE A 166 -12.15 6.31 8.43
CA ILE A 166 -13.13 7.39 8.50
C ILE A 166 -12.78 8.25 9.72
N PRO A 167 -11.76 9.14 9.61
CA PRO A 167 -11.20 9.85 10.76
C PRO A 167 -12.22 10.68 11.54
N ALA A 168 -13.17 11.31 10.84
CA ALA A 168 -14.22 12.12 11.46
C ALA A 168 -15.12 11.33 12.45
N LEU A 169 -15.14 10.00 12.36
CA LEU A 169 -15.88 9.12 13.27
C LEU A 169 -14.96 8.28 14.17
N SER A 170 -13.65 8.53 14.11
CA SER A 170 -12.62 7.75 14.80
C SER A 170 -12.80 6.23 14.53
N LEU A 171 -13.08 5.89 13.28
CA LEU A 171 -13.52 4.54 12.86
C LEU A 171 -12.67 4.01 11.70
N ALA A 172 -12.13 2.80 11.88
CA ALA A 172 -11.34 2.11 10.88
C ALA A 172 -11.88 0.71 10.58
N PHE A 173 -11.73 0.26 9.34
CA PHE A 173 -11.93 -1.11 8.90
C PHE A 173 -10.61 -1.65 8.39
N VAL A 174 -9.99 -2.54 9.16
CA VAL A 174 -8.66 -3.08 8.89
C VAL A 174 -8.79 -4.56 8.52
N THR A 175 -8.46 -4.90 7.28
CA THR A 175 -8.36 -6.29 6.85
C THR A 175 -7.11 -6.96 7.40
N THR A 176 -7.27 -8.16 7.95
CA THR A 176 -6.18 -8.95 8.55
C THR A 176 -6.14 -10.36 7.99
N THR A 177 -4.98 -10.98 8.08
CA THR A 177 -4.79 -12.40 7.77
C THR A 177 -4.10 -13.09 8.95
N PRO A 178 -4.06 -14.43 9.01
CA PRO A 178 -3.28 -15.12 10.04
C PRO A 178 -1.79 -14.75 10.05
N ALA A 179 -1.22 -14.35 8.90
CA ALA A 179 0.16 -13.91 8.79
C ALA A 179 0.36 -12.45 9.21
N ASN A 180 -0.72 -11.67 9.23
CA ASN A 180 -0.71 -10.27 9.63
C ASN A 180 -1.96 -9.95 10.47
N PRO A 181 -1.97 -10.34 11.76
CA PRO A 181 -3.06 -10.04 12.65
C PRO A 181 -3.05 -8.58 13.08
N TRP A 182 -4.22 -8.05 13.44
CA TRP A 182 -4.29 -6.79 14.16
C TRP A 182 -3.62 -6.96 15.55
N PRO A 183 -2.66 -6.11 15.94
CA PRO A 183 -1.84 -6.32 17.14
C PRO A 183 -2.60 -6.08 18.46
N HIS A 184 -3.73 -5.37 18.42
CA HIS A 184 -4.50 -5.00 19.61
C HIS A 184 -5.85 -5.71 19.68
N LYS A 185 -6.60 -5.47 20.76
CA LYS A 185 -7.99 -5.92 20.84
C LYS A 185 -8.85 -5.04 19.93
N PRO A 186 -9.51 -5.57 18.90
CA PRO A 186 -10.35 -4.77 18.03
C PRO A 186 -11.64 -4.33 18.75
N TYR A 187 -12.22 -3.22 18.32
CA TYR A 187 -13.56 -2.80 18.75
C TYR A 187 -14.60 -3.86 18.37
N ARG A 188 -14.51 -4.38 17.13
CA ARG A 188 -15.29 -5.53 16.66
C ARG A 188 -14.48 -6.35 15.68
N ARG A 189 -14.66 -7.67 15.71
CA ARG A 189 -14.10 -8.60 14.71
C ARG A 189 -15.21 -9.13 13.81
N ILE A 190 -14.98 -9.09 12.51
CA ILE A 190 -15.86 -9.66 11.48
C ILE A 190 -15.07 -10.73 10.75
N ARG A 191 -15.59 -11.96 10.74
CA ARG A 191 -15.02 -13.06 9.94
C ARG A 191 -15.57 -13.00 8.53
N ILE A 192 -14.78 -12.45 7.60
CA ILE A 192 -15.15 -12.37 6.19
C ILE A 192 -15.12 -13.76 5.55
N ASP A 193 -14.09 -14.55 5.88
CA ASP A 193 -13.99 -15.96 5.48
C ASP A 193 -15.21 -16.79 5.89
N GLY A 194 -15.79 -16.50 7.07
CA GLY A 194 -17.01 -17.15 7.55
C GLY A 194 -18.27 -16.85 6.74
N MET A 195 -18.25 -15.86 5.84
CA MET A 195 -19.37 -15.52 4.95
C MET A 195 -19.30 -16.27 3.62
N ALA A 196 -18.12 -16.75 3.24
CA ALA A 196 -17.91 -17.55 2.03
C ALA A 196 -18.72 -18.86 2.12
N ASP A 197 -19.01 -19.45 0.96
CA ASP A 197 -19.72 -20.73 0.89
C ASP A 197 -18.87 -21.83 1.58
N PRO A 198 -19.38 -22.47 2.64
CA PRO A 198 -18.66 -23.53 3.35
C PRO A 198 -18.36 -24.74 2.47
N GLU A 199 -19.22 -25.08 1.52
CA GLU A 199 -19.03 -26.21 0.61
C GLU A 199 -17.94 -25.92 -0.41
N LEU A 200 -17.94 -24.73 -1.02
CA LEU A 200 -16.88 -24.29 -1.93
C LEU A 200 -15.52 -24.26 -1.21
N THR A 201 -15.51 -23.72 0.02
CA THR A 201 -14.30 -23.64 0.84
C THR A 201 -13.79 -25.04 1.21
N ARG A 202 -14.70 -25.96 1.57
CA ARG A 202 -14.35 -27.35 1.91
C ARG A 202 -13.82 -28.11 0.70
N ARG A 203 -14.51 -28.03 -0.44
CA ARG A 203 -14.15 -28.71 -1.68
C ARG A 203 -12.79 -28.25 -2.21
N ASN A 204 -12.48 -26.96 -2.10
CA ASN A 204 -11.25 -26.37 -2.63
C ASN A 204 -10.14 -26.19 -1.58
N ARG A 205 -10.31 -26.68 -0.36
CA ARG A 205 -9.40 -26.43 0.78
C ARG A 205 -7.93 -26.73 0.46
N ALA A 206 -7.65 -27.82 -0.25
CA ALA A 206 -6.28 -28.18 -0.62
C ALA A 206 -5.67 -27.16 -1.60
N ARG A 207 -6.41 -26.81 -2.65
CA ARG A 207 -6.01 -25.80 -3.65
C ARG A 207 -5.78 -24.44 -3.01
N LEU A 208 -6.74 -23.97 -2.20
CA LEU A 208 -6.65 -22.68 -1.51
C LEU A 208 -5.38 -22.59 -0.64
N ARG A 209 -5.10 -23.64 0.14
CA ARG A 209 -3.90 -23.70 0.98
C ARG A 209 -2.61 -23.79 0.18
N PHE A 210 -2.61 -24.56 -0.90
CA PHE A 210 -1.46 -24.69 -1.79
C PHE A 210 -1.11 -23.34 -2.42
N ALA A 211 -2.07 -22.70 -3.09
CA ALA A 211 -1.88 -21.39 -3.72
C ALA A 211 -1.43 -20.33 -2.71
N ARG A 212 -2.00 -20.31 -1.49
CA ARG A 212 -1.56 -19.39 -0.43
C ARG A 212 -0.11 -19.62 -0.01
N ARG A 213 0.33 -20.88 0.12
CA ARG A 213 1.72 -21.21 0.45
C ARG A 213 2.68 -20.79 -0.67
N VAL A 214 2.30 -21.03 -1.92
CA VAL A 214 3.12 -20.62 -3.07
C VAL A 214 3.19 -19.10 -3.17
N ALA A 215 2.08 -18.39 -2.98
CA ALA A 215 2.06 -16.92 -2.96
C ALA A 215 2.93 -16.34 -1.82
N ALA A 216 2.93 -16.96 -0.64
CA ALA A 216 3.82 -16.56 0.45
C ALA A 216 5.30 -16.74 0.08
N ALA A 217 5.68 -17.91 -0.46
CA ALA A 217 7.07 -18.16 -0.89
C ALA A 217 7.52 -17.23 -2.03
N LEU A 218 6.62 -16.90 -2.97
CA LEU A 218 6.90 -15.90 -4.01
C LEU A 218 7.08 -14.50 -3.42
N THR A 219 6.31 -14.14 -2.40
CA THR A 219 6.45 -12.86 -1.71
C THR A 219 7.79 -12.79 -0.98
N GLU A 220 8.21 -13.88 -0.31
CA GLU A 220 9.53 -13.99 0.33
C GLU A 220 10.66 -13.83 -0.70
N GLU A 221 10.62 -14.56 -1.82
CA GLU A 221 11.61 -14.39 -2.91
C GLU A 221 11.64 -12.97 -3.46
N ALA A 222 10.48 -12.31 -3.56
CA ALA A 222 10.43 -10.92 -3.99
C ALA A 222 11.10 -9.98 -2.99
N VAL A 223 10.88 -10.19 -1.69
CA VAL A 223 11.53 -9.43 -0.61
C VAL A 223 13.04 -9.63 -0.67
N ASP A 224 13.52 -10.86 -0.86
CA ASP A 224 14.95 -11.15 -0.98
C ASP A 224 15.56 -10.47 -2.22
N ALA A 225 14.85 -10.47 -3.34
CA ALA A 225 15.26 -9.76 -4.55
C ALA A 225 15.30 -8.23 -4.32
N LEU A 226 14.35 -7.66 -3.57
CA LEU A 226 14.37 -6.25 -3.19
C LEU A 226 15.52 -5.93 -2.22
N ALA A 227 15.85 -6.83 -1.30
CA ALA A 227 16.98 -6.69 -0.39
C ALA A 227 18.31 -6.71 -1.15
N GLN A 228 18.47 -7.59 -2.14
CA GLN A 228 19.62 -7.58 -3.05
C GLN A 228 19.70 -6.26 -3.83
N ALA A 229 18.56 -5.79 -4.38
CA ALA A 229 18.53 -4.51 -5.08
C ALA A 229 18.94 -3.34 -4.17
N LYS A 230 18.50 -3.34 -2.90
CA LYS A 230 18.88 -2.34 -1.90
C LYS A 230 20.38 -2.40 -1.60
N GLY A 231 20.95 -3.59 -1.41
CA GLY A 231 22.40 -3.75 -1.19
C GLY A 231 23.23 -3.20 -2.34
N MET A 232 22.85 -3.52 -3.58
CA MET A 232 23.52 -2.95 -4.78
C MET A 232 23.35 -1.44 -4.88
N HIS A 233 22.18 -0.91 -4.47
CA HIS A 233 21.94 0.53 -4.44
C HIS A 233 22.80 1.21 -3.35
N ASP A 234 23.02 0.56 -2.22
CA ASP A 234 23.85 1.08 -1.13
C ASP A 234 25.33 1.13 -1.51
N GLU A 235 25.83 0.13 -2.24
CA GLU A 235 27.15 0.18 -2.84
C GLU A 235 27.28 1.35 -3.83
N LEU A 236 26.26 1.57 -4.65
CA LEU A 236 26.22 2.69 -5.58
C LEU A 236 26.18 4.04 -4.84
N GLU A 237 25.38 4.17 -3.79
CA GLU A 237 25.36 5.36 -2.93
C GLU A 237 26.71 5.62 -2.27
N GLN A 238 27.41 4.58 -1.79
CA GLN A 238 28.76 4.72 -1.22
C GLN A 238 29.78 5.27 -2.23
N LEU A 239 29.66 4.90 -3.51
CA LEU A 239 30.50 5.45 -4.57
C LEU A 239 30.12 6.88 -4.95
N TYR A 240 28.83 7.24 -4.89
CA TYR A 240 28.37 8.60 -5.23
C TYR A 240 28.59 9.61 -4.11
N ASN A 241 28.25 9.26 -2.87
CA ASN A 241 28.19 10.18 -1.72
C ASN A 241 29.47 11.01 -1.51
N PRO A 242 30.70 10.47 -1.66
CA PRO A 242 31.92 11.26 -1.54
C PRO A 242 32.04 12.39 -2.58
N HIS A 243 31.32 12.27 -3.69
CA HIS A 243 31.32 13.22 -4.80
C HIS A 243 30.04 14.08 -4.85
N VAL A 244 29.29 14.12 -3.75
CA VAL A 244 28.13 15.01 -3.59
C VAL A 244 28.48 16.12 -2.60
N ASP A 245 28.35 17.37 -3.02
CA ASP A 245 28.36 18.53 -2.13
C ASP A 245 27.01 18.63 -1.40
N PHE A 246 26.86 17.83 -0.34
CA PHE A 246 25.66 17.82 0.50
C PHE A 246 25.33 19.18 1.12
N PRO A 247 26.29 19.97 1.64
CA PRO A 247 26.00 21.34 2.08
C PRO A 247 25.29 22.18 1.02
N ARG A 248 25.75 22.10 -0.23
CA ARG A 248 25.10 22.79 -1.35
C ARG A 248 23.73 22.20 -1.69
N VAL A 249 23.55 20.88 -1.60
CA VAL A 249 22.24 20.23 -1.77
C VAL A 249 21.25 20.77 -0.73
N TYR A 250 21.65 20.84 0.54
CA TYR A 250 20.81 21.36 1.61
C TYR A 250 20.50 22.85 1.43
N ALA A 251 21.48 23.68 1.04
CA ALA A 251 21.23 25.09 0.74
C ALA A 251 20.22 25.28 -0.41
N VAL A 252 20.26 24.43 -1.44
CA VAL A 252 19.26 24.44 -2.52
C VAL A 252 17.88 24.03 -1.99
N ALA A 253 17.82 22.99 -1.16
CA ALA A 253 16.58 22.52 -0.55
C ALA A 253 15.94 23.57 0.36
N ASP A 254 16.72 24.20 1.23
CA ASP A 254 16.24 25.25 2.15
C ASP A 254 15.74 26.48 1.38
N GLY A 255 16.44 26.88 0.32
CA GLY A 255 16.00 27.96 -0.56
C GLY A 255 14.67 27.65 -1.25
N LEU A 256 14.46 26.40 -1.66
CA LEU A 256 13.19 25.95 -2.24
C LEU A 256 12.05 25.94 -1.20
N ILE A 257 12.34 25.49 0.02
CA ILE A 257 11.36 25.49 1.12
C ILE A 257 10.90 26.92 1.42
N CYS A 258 11.84 27.85 1.62
CA CYS A 258 11.51 29.26 1.88
C CYS A 258 10.63 29.85 0.75
N HIS A 259 10.99 29.58 -0.52
CA HIS A 259 10.22 30.08 -1.66
C HIS A 259 8.80 29.49 -1.73
N LEU A 260 8.61 28.23 -1.33
CA LEU A 260 7.29 27.61 -1.29
C LEU A 260 6.44 28.14 -0.13
N GLU A 261 7.05 28.38 1.03
CA GLU A 261 6.38 28.97 2.19
C GLU A 261 5.91 30.40 1.92
N GLU A 262 6.69 31.22 1.19
CA GLU A 262 6.29 32.58 0.79
C GLU A 262 5.10 32.62 -0.17
N ARG A 263 4.78 31.50 -0.83
CA ARG A 263 3.70 31.39 -1.82
C ARG A 263 2.41 30.76 -1.27
N LEU A 264 2.44 30.23 -0.05
CA LEU A 264 1.30 29.65 0.68
C LEU A 264 0.60 30.71 1.53
#